data_AF-A0AAU8NFZ0-F1
#
_entry.id   AF-A0AAU8NFZ0-F1
#
_cell.length_a   1.000
_cell.length_b   1.000
_cell.length_c   1.000
_cell.angle_alpha   90.00
_cell.angle_beta   90.00
_cell.angle_gamma   90.00
#
_symmetry.space_group_name_H-M   'P 1'
#
loop_
_entity.id
_entity.type
_entity.pdbx_description
1 polymer ?
#
loop_
_entity_poly.entity_id
_entity_poly.type
_entity_poly.pdbx_seq_one_letter_code
_entity_poly.pdbx_strand_id
1 'polypeptide(L)' 'MNKLHYSLSEIHPVMLVMLALLLLFQGTWMFQDARSRGRFPWLWGLWGITSVPGPLMIYWLVVIRTDRKRHRRK' A
#
# COMPACT_ATOMS: atom_id res chain seq x y z
N MET A 1 3.83 -29.67 25.09
CA MET A 1 3.26 -28.31 25.13
C MET A 1 4.39 -27.28 25.17
N ASN A 2 4.35 -26.33 24.23
CA ASN A 2 4.95 -24.99 24.28
C ASN A 2 6.46 -24.83 24.00
N LYS A 3 6.86 -24.98 22.72
CA LYS A 3 8.01 -24.27 22.15
C LYS A 3 7.55 -22.96 21.52
N LEU A 4 7.08 -22.03 22.34
CA LEU A 4 6.61 -20.70 21.94
C LEU A 4 7.51 -19.60 22.56
N HIS A 5 8.82 -19.88 22.67
CA HIS A 5 9.82 -18.86 22.93
C HIS A 5 10.18 -18.17 21.61
N TYR A 6 9.27 -17.35 21.10
CA TYR A 6 9.63 -16.34 20.10
C TYR A 6 10.46 -15.30 20.83
N SER A 7 11.77 -15.55 20.85
CA SER A 7 12.76 -14.63 21.39
C SER A 7 12.61 -13.32 20.63
N LEU A 8 12.21 -12.25 21.32
CA LEU A 8 12.08 -10.88 20.77
C LEU A 8 13.40 -10.38 20.13
N SER A 9 14.51 -11.11 20.33
CA SER A 9 15.82 -10.92 19.73
C SER A 9 15.95 -11.38 18.27
N GLU A 10 14.97 -12.09 17.71
CA GLU A 10 15.02 -12.62 16.33
C GLU A 10 13.94 -12.06 15.42
N ILE A 11 13.64 -10.76 15.55
CA ILE A 11 13.10 -10.05 14.39
C ILE A 11 14.26 -9.97 13.41
N HIS A 12 14.33 -10.94 12.49
CA HIS A 12 15.36 -11.00 11.46
C HIS A 12 15.35 -9.62 10.78
N PRO A 13 16.41 -8.79 10.87
CA PRO A 13 16.40 -7.43 10.35
C PRO A 13 16.09 -7.41 8.84
N VAL A 14 16.38 -8.52 8.16
CA VAL A 14 15.95 -8.84 6.79
C VAL A 14 14.44 -8.69 6.60
N MET A 15 13.60 -9.14 7.54
CA MET A 15 12.15 -9.04 7.45
C MET A 15 11.66 -7.59 7.53
N LEU A 16 12.30 -6.75 8.37
CA LEU A 16 11.99 -5.33 8.43
C LEU A 16 12.41 -4.59 7.15
N VAL A 17 13.59 -4.92 6.61
CA VAL A 17 14.05 -4.38 5.32
C VAL A 17 13.10 -4.79 4.19
N MET A 18 12.71 -6.07 4.14
CA MET A 18 11.72 -6.58 3.19
C MET A 18 10.38 -5.84 3.31
N LEU A 19 9.90 -5.63 4.54
CA LEU A 19 8.65 -4.89 4.77
C LEU A 19 8.78 -3.43 4.33
N ALA A 20 9.89 -2.76 4.63
CA ALA A 20 10.14 -1.38 4.21
C ALA A 20 10.20 -1.26 2.68
N LEU A 21 10.91 -2.18 2.00
CA LEU A 21 10.96 -2.24 0.54
C LEU A 21 9.58 -2.49 -0.06
N LEU A 22 8.78 -3.38 0.54
CA LEU A 22 7.41 -3.66 0.09
C LEU A 22 6.51 -2.43 0.28
N LEU A 23 6.61 -1.73 1.41
CA LEU A 23 5.88 -0.49 1.68
C LEU A 23 6.26 0.63 0.70
N LEU A 24 7.55 0.80 0.43
CA LEU A 24 8.03 1.76 -0.56
C LEU A 24 7.56 1.40 -1.96
N PHE A 25 7.69 0.13 -2.36
CA PHE A 25 7.24 -0.34 -3.66
C PHE A 25 5.73 -0.14 -3.85
N GLN A 26 4.91 -0.51 -2.85
CA GLN A 26 3.46 -0.31 -2.95
C GLN A 26 3.09 1.18 -3.01
N GLY A 27 3.77 2.03 -2.22
CA GLY A 27 3.55 3.48 -2.20
C GLY A 27 3.92 4.13 -3.53
N THR A 28 5.08 3.79 -4.09
CA THR A 28 5.51 4.27 -5.41
C THR A 28 4.58 3.81 -6.51
N TRP A 29 4.12 2.55 -6.47
CA TRP A 29 3.15 2.04 -7.44
C TRP A 29 1.80 2.77 -7.34
N MET A 30 1.28 2.98 -6.12
CA MET A 30 0.06 3.77 -5.88
C MET A 30 0.22 5.21 -6.36
N PHE A 31 1.38 5.84 -6.14
CA PHE A 31 1.68 7.18 -6.63
C PHE A 31 1.62 7.26 -8.16
N GLN A 32 2.21 6.29 -8.84
CA GLN A 32 2.27 6.26 -10.31
C GLN A 32 0.90 5.95 -10.94
N ASP A 33 0.15 4.99 -10.40
CA ASP A 33 -1.22 4.69 -10.87
C ASP A 33 -2.17 5.89 -10.61
N ALA A 34 -2.06 6.52 -9.43
CA ALA A 34 -2.83 7.72 -9.09
C ALA A 34 -2.49 8.91 -10.00
N ARG A 35 -1.21 9.07 -10.37
CA ARG A 35 -0.76 10.09 -11.33
C ARG A 35 -1.34 9.85 -12.71
N SER A 36 -1.35 8.61 -13.19
CA SER A 36 -1.95 8.23 -14.48
C SER A 36 -3.45 8.55 -14.53
N ARG A 37 -4.14 8.33 -13.41
CA ARG A 37 -5.58 8.61 -13.27
C ARG A 37 -5.92 10.07 -12.96
N GLY A 38 -4.91 10.92 -12.74
CA GLY A 38 -5.09 12.34 -12.38
C GLY A 38 -5.71 12.56 -11.00
N ARG A 39 -5.49 11.64 -10.04
CA ARG A 39 -6.11 11.69 -8.70
C ARG A 39 -5.03 11.81 -7.63
N PHE A 40 -4.83 13.00 -7.07
CA PHE A 40 -4.00 13.29 -5.89
C PHE A 40 -2.84 12.30 -5.64
N PRO A 41 -1.83 12.23 -6.53
CA PRO A 41 -0.79 11.18 -6.48
C PRO A 41 0.01 11.18 -5.18
N TRP A 42 0.31 12.36 -4.62
CA TRP A 42 0.99 12.50 -3.32
C TRP A 42 0.19 11.94 -2.15
N LEU A 43 -1.13 12.11 -2.14
CA LEU A 43 -2.00 11.60 -1.09
C LEU A 43 -1.98 10.07 -1.10
N TRP A 44 -2.11 9.45 -2.27
CA TRP A 44 -2.11 8.00 -2.38
C TRP A 44 -0.72 7.38 -2.21
N GLY A 45 0.35 8.03 -2.66
CA GLY A 45 1.72 7.56 -2.47
C GLY A 45 2.14 7.54 -1.01
N LEU A 46 1.94 8.66 -0.30
CA LEU A 46 2.30 8.76 1.11
C LEU A 46 1.41 7.87 1.98
N TRP A 47 0.11 7.81 1.67
CA TRP A 47 -0.81 6.95 2.40
C TRP A 47 -0.53 5.46 2.16
N GLY A 48 -0.05 5.10 0.97
CA GLY A 48 0.40 3.75 0.67
C GLY A 48 1.61 3.30 1.52
N ILE A 49 2.40 4.19 2.11
CA ILE A 49 3.58 3.79 2.90
C ILE A 49 3.24 3.57 4.38
N THR A 50 2.04 3.97 4.86
CA THR A 50 1.73 3.92 6.30
C THR A 50 1.40 2.51 6.79
N SER A 51 0.78 1.67 5.97
CA SER A 51 0.36 0.33 6.37
C SER A 51 0.05 -0.56 5.17
N VAL A 52 0.26 -1.86 5.31
CA VAL A 52 -0.25 -2.90 4.38
C VAL A 52 -1.26 -3.74 5.18
N PRO A 53 -2.45 -4.08 4.67
CA PRO A 53 -3.05 -3.77 3.36
C PRO A 53 -4.10 -2.64 3.38
N GLY A 54 -4.32 -1.95 4.51
CA GLY A 54 -5.39 -0.97 4.70
C GLY A 54 -5.56 0.10 3.60
N PRO A 55 -4.54 0.94 3.34
CA PRO A 55 -4.59 1.97 2.28
C PRO A 55 -4.72 1.36 0.89
N LEU A 56 -4.21 0.14 0.67
CA LEU A 56 -4.37 -0.59 -0.60
C LEU A 56 -5.85 -0.97 -0.82
N MET A 57 -6.55 -1.37 0.24
CA MET A 57 -7.98 -1.70 0.20
C MET A 57 -8.84 -0.46 -0.09
N ILE A 58 -8.52 0.67 0.54
CA ILE A 58 -9.21 1.95 0.28
C ILE A 58 -8.89 2.48 -1.12
N TYR A 59 -7.64 2.36 -1.57
CA TYR A 59 -7.24 2.70 -2.93
C TYR A 59 -8.10 1.97 -3.94
N TRP A 60 -8.22 0.66 -3.80
CA TRP A 60 -9.02 -0.17 -4.69
C TRP A 60 -10.48 0.31 -4.74
N LEU A 61 -11.11 0.56 -3.58
CA LEU A 61 -12.51 0.98 -3.52
C LEU A 61 -12.72 2.38 -4.10
N VAL A 62 -11.89 3.36 -3.72
CA VAL A 62 -12.06 4.76 -4.12
C VAL A 62 -11.60 4.97 -5.56
N VAL A 63 -10.47 4.38 -5.96
CA VAL A 63 -9.87 4.56 -7.30
C VAL A 63 -10.65 3.84 -8.37
N ILE A 64 -10.95 2.55 -8.20
CA ILE A 64 -11.69 1.78 -9.21
C ILE A 64 -13.12 2.28 -9.36
N ARG A 65 -13.82 2.59 -8.26
CA ARG A 65 -15.20 3.12 -8.38
C ARG A 65 -15.25 4.48 -9.05
N THR A 66 -14.26 5.34 -8.83
CA THR A 66 -14.27 6.67 -9.47
C THR A 66 -13.95 6.57 -10.95
N ASP A 67 -13.04 5.68 -11.33
CA ASP A 67 -12.67 5.43 -12.72
C ASP A 67 -13.88 4.94 -13.55
N ARG A 68 -14.66 4.00 -13.00
CA ARG A 68 -15.90 3.51 -13.64
C ARG A 68 -16.95 4.60 -13.84
N LYS A 69 -17.06 5.57 -12.92
CA LYS A 69 -18.01 6.70 -13.06
C LYS A 69 -17.61 7.68 -14.17
N ARG A 70 -16.31 7.81 -14.45
CA ARG A 70 -15.82 8.69 -15.52
C ARG A 70 -16.09 8.10 -16.90
N HIS A 71 -15.97 6.79 -17.06
CA HIS A 71 -16.32 6.10 -18.30
C HIS A 71 -17.83 6.09 -18.60
N ARG A 72 -18.69 6.12 -17.59
CA ARG A 72 -20.16 6.17 -17.78
C ARG A 72 -20.71 7.55 -18.14
N ARG A 73 -19.88 8.59 -18.12
CA ARG A 73 -20.25 9.99 -18.45
C ARG A 73 -19.73 10.45 -19.83
N LYS A 74 -19.00 9.60 -20.54
CA LYS A 74 -18.73 9.74 -21.97
C LYS A 74 -19.70 8.85 -22.73
#